data_AF-A0A820MB49-F1
#
_entry.id   AF-A0A820MB49-F1
#
_cell.length_a   1.000
_cell.length_b   1.000
_cell.length_c   1.000
_cell.angle_alpha   90.00
_cell.angle_beta   90.00
_cell.angle_gamma   90.00
#
_symmetry.space_group_name_H-M   'P 1'
#
loop_
_entity.id
_entity.type
_entity.pdbx_description
1 polymer ?
#
loop_
_entity_poly.entity_id
_entity_poly.type
_entity_poly.pdbx_seq_one_letter_code
_entity_poly.pdbx_strand_id
1 'polypeptide(L)'
;TINQFLVTSRSVRLRRLSNMKLAYRTITIVIIFWIVPGIATLIFANIKSGTCMINNSILQIYYVYVDNWSFYTTIPIIILIIFGIFAYRNMRLLINVRQLRGIDRQLTFMVCAQVLLIVIGIAPYTLFNIYSISTAQLNKDIEQKNKEIFVINMISLIGTIEFGVSYIQLFF
;
A
#
# COMPACT_ATOMS: atom_id res chain seq x y z
N THR A 1 2.39 -7.43 -8.38
CA THR A 1 2.69 -6.82 -9.70
C THR A 1 4.07 -7.16 -10.27
N ILE A 2 5.18 -6.97 -9.54
CA ILE A 2 6.55 -7.19 -10.08
C ILE A 2 6.76 -8.64 -10.54
N ASN A 3 6.36 -9.63 -9.72
CA ASN A 3 6.51 -11.04 -10.10
C ASN A 3 5.68 -11.38 -11.36
N GLN A 4 4.48 -10.80 -11.47
CA GLN A 4 3.61 -11.00 -12.64
C GLN A 4 4.22 -10.40 -13.90
N PHE A 5 4.89 -9.24 -13.81
CA PHE A 5 5.68 -8.67 -14.90
C PHE A 5 6.86 -9.59 -15.31
N LEU A 6 7.60 -10.13 -14.35
CA LEU A 6 8.75 -11.01 -14.63
C LEU A 6 8.31 -12.32 -15.31
N VAL A 7 7.18 -12.89 -14.91
CA VAL A 7 6.61 -14.12 -15.48
C VAL A 7 6.03 -13.89 -16.88
N THR A 8 5.38 -12.73 -17.12
CA THR A 8 4.85 -12.37 -18.46
C THR A 8 5.89 -11.78 -19.41
N SER A 9 7.12 -11.56 -18.96
CA SER A 9 8.20 -11.05 -19.82
C SER A 9 8.67 -12.12 -20.82
N ARG A 10 8.82 -11.73 -22.09
CA ARG A 10 9.34 -12.61 -23.15
C ARG A 10 10.82 -12.97 -22.99
N SER A 11 11.58 -12.20 -22.23
CA SER A 11 13.02 -12.46 -22.08
C SER A 11 13.27 -13.57 -21.04
N VAL A 12 14.01 -14.60 -21.45
CA VAL A 12 14.39 -15.72 -20.59
C VAL A 12 15.21 -15.25 -19.38
N ARG A 13 16.01 -14.18 -19.54
CA ARG A 13 16.75 -13.53 -18.45
C ARG A 13 15.83 -12.93 -17.38
N LEU A 14 14.79 -12.19 -17.75
CA LEU A 14 13.85 -11.60 -16.78
C LEU A 14 12.99 -12.69 -16.11
N ARG A 15 12.57 -13.72 -16.85
CA ARG A 15 11.84 -14.86 -16.28
C ARG A 15 12.68 -15.64 -15.27
N ARG A 16 14.00 -15.75 -15.48
CA ARG A 16 14.93 -16.39 -14.54
C ARG A 16 15.12 -15.61 -13.23
N LEU A 17 14.81 -14.30 -13.20
CA LEU A 17 14.80 -13.50 -11.97
C LEU A 17 13.60 -13.80 -11.07
N SER A 18 12.53 -14.41 -11.60
CA SER A 18 11.43 -15.01 -10.82
C SER A 18 11.87 -16.34 -10.19
N ASN A 19 13.02 -16.35 -9.52
CA ASN A 19 13.51 -17.52 -8.81
C ASN A 19 13.03 -17.44 -7.36
N MET A 20 12.47 -18.53 -6.82
CA MET A 20 11.90 -18.53 -5.46
C MET A 20 12.93 -18.10 -4.42
N LYS A 21 14.21 -18.45 -4.57
CA LYS A 21 15.29 -18.03 -3.66
C LYS A 21 15.48 -16.51 -3.62
N LEU A 22 15.30 -15.83 -4.76
CA LEU A 22 15.38 -14.38 -4.83
C LEU A 22 14.14 -13.75 -4.19
N ALA A 23 12.95 -14.32 -4.45
CA ALA A 23 11.70 -13.89 -3.85
C ALA A 23 11.76 -13.94 -2.32
N TYR A 24 12.25 -15.04 -1.73
CA TYR A 24 12.45 -15.15 -0.29
C TYR A 24 13.40 -14.09 0.26
N ARG A 25 14.56 -13.87 -0.38
CA ARG A 25 15.50 -12.81 0.04
C ARG A 25 14.84 -11.42 0.00
N THR A 26 14.10 -11.10 -1.05
CA THR A 26 13.40 -9.82 -1.17
C THR A 26 12.32 -9.66 -0.11
N ILE A 27 11.51 -10.70 0.15
CA ILE A 27 10.48 -10.68 1.19
C ILE A 27 11.12 -10.47 2.57
N THR A 28 12.20 -11.17 2.90
CA THR A 28 12.90 -10.99 4.18
C THR A 28 13.43 -9.57 4.35
N ILE A 29 14.02 -8.98 3.30
CA ILE A 29 14.50 -7.58 3.35
C ILE A 29 13.32 -6.62 3.59
N VAL A 30 12.20 -6.84 2.90
CA VAL A 30 11.00 -6.02 3.05
C VAL A 30 10.43 -6.12 4.46
N ILE A 31 10.37 -7.33 5.04
CA ILE A 31 9.90 -7.53 6.42
C ILE A 31 10.79 -6.78 7.41
N ILE A 32 12.12 -6.90 7.28
CA ILE A 32 13.07 -6.20 8.16
C ILE A 32 12.89 -4.68 8.03
N PHE A 33 12.75 -4.19 6.80
CA PHE A 33 12.54 -2.76 6.54
C PHE A 33 11.27 -2.23 7.23
N TRP A 34 10.17 -2.99 7.21
CA TRP A 34 8.91 -2.59 7.86
C TRP A 34 8.90 -2.74 9.38
N ILE A 35 9.71 -3.63 9.96
CA ILE A 35 9.81 -3.79 11.41
C ILE A 35 10.46 -2.56 12.07
N VAL A 36 11.42 -1.92 11.39
CA VAL A 36 12.18 -0.80 11.98
C VAL A 36 11.28 0.40 12.34
N PRO A 37 10.42 0.92 11.45
CA PRO A 37 9.44 1.94 11.80
C PRO A 37 8.45 1.48 12.88
N GLY A 38 8.02 0.21 12.83
CA GLY A 38 7.09 -0.36 13.81
C GLY A 38 7.65 -0.42 15.24
N ILE A 39 8.94 -0.69 15.39
CA ILE A 39 9.61 -0.64 16.71
C ILE A 39 9.68 0.80 17.21
N ALA A 40 9.99 1.76 16.33
CA ALA A 40 10.05 3.17 16.71
C ALA A 40 8.68 3.67 17.21
N THR A 41 7.58 3.33 16.52
CA THR A 41 6.25 3.72 16.97
C THR A 41 5.88 3.07 18.30
N LEU A 42 6.24 1.80 18.54
CA LEU A 42 6.02 1.13 19.83
C LEU A 42 6.73 1.82 21.00
N ILE A 43 7.95 2.30 20.81
CA ILE A 43 8.75 2.94 21.87
C ILE A 43 8.21 4.34 22.22
N PHE A 44 7.75 5.10 21.20
CA PHE A 44 7.35 6.50 21.38
C PHE A 44 5.84 6.72 21.50
N ALA A 45 5.03 5.68 21.31
CA ALA A 45 3.60 5.70 21.57
C ALA A 45 3.34 5.78 23.08
N ASN A 46 2.49 6.72 23.49
CA ASN A 46 2.05 6.86 24.87
C ASN A 46 0.52 6.89 24.95
N ILE A 47 -0.01 6.36 26.04
CA ILE A 47 -1.45 6.43 26.31
C ILE A 47 -1.72 7.74 27.04
N LYS A 48 -2.46 8.65 26.39
CA LYS A 48 -2.95 9.89 27.01
C LYS A 48 -4.46 9.94 26.87
N SER A 49 -5.17 10.14 27.99
CA SER A 49 -6.64 10.26 28.02
C SER A 49 -7.38 9.10 27.32
N GLY A 50 -6.88 7.87 27.45
CA GLY A 50 -7.49 6.67 26.86
C GLY A 50 -7.20 6.48 25.36
N THR A 51 -6.44 7.37 24.71
CA THR A 51 -6.00 7.21 23.32
C THR A 51 -4.49 6.97 23.25
N CYS A 52 -4.08 6.10 22.33
CA CYS A 52 -2.67 5.84 22.04
C CYS A 52 -2.20 6.86 21.00
N MET A 53 -1.30 7.76 21.39
CA MET A 53 -0.80 8.83 20.52
C MET A 53 0.72 8.95 20.63
N ILE A 54 1.34 9.29 19.50
CA ILE A 54 2.75 9.65 19.45
C ILE A 54 2.88 11.04 20.09
N ASN A 55 3.49 11.12 21.26
CA ASN A 55 3.58 12.37 22.03
C ASN A 55 4.63 13.35 21.46
N ASN A 56 5.57 12.84 20.66
CA ASN A 56 6.62 13.66 20.05
C ASN A 56 6.14 14.19 18.69
N SER A 57 5.95 15.51 18.58
CA SER A 57 5.50 16.18 17.36
C SER A 57 6.43 15.97 16.16
N ILE A 58 7.75 15.90 16.38
CA ILE A 58 8.75 15.65 15.33
C ILE A 58 8.57 14.23 14.78
N LEU A 59 8.36 13.25 15.66
CA LEU A 59 8.14 11.87 15.26
C LEU A 59 6.79 11.69 14.55
N GLN A 60 5.78 12.43 14.96
CA GLN A 60 4.46 12.43 14.33
C GLN A 60 4.52 12.98 12.89
N ILE A 61 5.27 14.07 12.67
CA ILE A 61 5.53 14.62 11.33
C ILE A 61 6.31 13.61 10.49
N TYR A 62 7.37 13.01 11.02
CA TYR A 62 8.12 11.97 10.33
C TYR A 62 7.22 10.80 9.92
N TYR A 63 6.39 10.32 10.82
CA TYR A 63 5.48 9.21 10.55
C TYR A 63 4.47 9.52 9.44
N VAL A 64 3.89 10.73 9.41
CA VAL A 64 2.89 11.06 8.39
C VAL A 64 3.51 11.37 7.03
N TYR A 65 4.59 12.17 6.98
CA TYR A 65 5.15 12.60 5.70
C TYR A 65 6.17 11.61 5.12
N VAL A 66 7.02 11.03 5.96
CA VAL A 66 8.08 10.12 5.49
C VAL A 66 7.55 8.69 5.42
N ASP A 67 6.99 8.18 6.50
CA ASP A 67 6.54 6.78 6.53
C ASP A 67 5.25 6.58 5.73
N ASN A 68 4.16 7.22 6.15
CA ASN A 68 2.84 6.99 5.58
C ASN A 68 2.72 7.51 4.14
N TRP A 69 3.08 8.77 3.89
CA TRP A 69 2.97 9.32 2.53
C TRP A 69 4.00 8.74 1.57
N SER A 70 5.29 8.70 1.94
CA SER A 70 6.32 8.26 0.97
C SER A 70 6.35 6.75 0.80
N PHE A 71 6.48 5.99 1.90
CA PHE A 71 6.67 4.54 1.84
C PHE A 71 5.37 3.73 1.69
N TYR A 72 4.27 4.12 2.33
CA TYR A 72 3.00 3.38 2.23
C TYR A 72 2.16 3.77 1.01
N THR A 73 2.16 5.05 0.61
CA THR A 73 1.30 5.52 -0.49
C THR A 73 2.07 5.72 -1.79
N THR A 74 3.05 6.62 -1.81
CA THR A 74 3.60 7.13 -3.07
C THR A 74 4.45 6.09 -3.80
N ILE A 75 5.43 5.50 -3.10
CA ILE A 75 6.33 4.51 -3.71
C ILE A 75 5.55 3.28 -4.19
N PRO A 76 4.66 2.67 -3.39
CA PRO A 76 3.88 1.52 -3.83
C PRO A 76 2.97 1.86 -5.01
N ILE A 77 2.26 2.99 -5.00
CA ILE A 77 1.39 3.38 -6.11
C ILE A 77 2.19 3.58 -7.40
N ILE A 78 3.34 4.28 -7.34
CA ILE A 78 4.19 4.48 -8.53
C ILE A 78 4.68 3.14 -9.07
N ILE A 79 5.19 2.25 -8.20
CA ILE A 79 5.62 0.90 -8.60
C ILE A 79 4.45 0.12 -9.21
N LEU A 80 3.28 0.12 -8.56
CA LEU A 80 2.08 -0.57 -9.04
C LEU A 80 1.64 -0.06 -10.41
N ILE A 81 1.62 1.25 -10.65
CA ILE A 81 1.26 1.85 -11.93
C ILE A 81 2.26 1.46 -13.01
N ILE A 82 3.56 1.63 -12.77
CA ILE A 82 4.61 1.32 -13.75
C ILE A 82 4.55 -0.16 -14.14
N PHE A 83 4.61 -1.06 -13.15
CA PHE A 83 4.61 -2.50 -13.42
C PHE A 83 3.24 -3.00 -13.91
N GLY A 84 2.14 -2.38 -13.50
CA GLY A 84 0.81 -2.66 -14.00
C GLY A 84 0.66 -2.32 -15.49
N ILE A 85 1.14 -1.15 -15.92
CA ILE A 85 1.16 -0.75 -17.34
C ILE A 85 2.02 -1.72 -18.16
N PHE A 86 3.21 -2.06 -17.68
CA PHE A 86 4.09 -3.01 -18.37
C PHE A 86 3.48 -4.40 -18.47
N ALA A 87 2.88 -4.91 -17.39
CA ALA A 87 2.18 -6.18 -17.39
C ALA A 87 1.01 -6.17 -18.39
N TYR A 88 0.21 -5.10 -18.40
CA TYR A 88 -0.92 -4.94 -19.33
C TYR A 88 -0.48 -4.92 -20.79
N ARG A 89 0.61 -4.20 -21.11
CA ARG A 89 1.20 -4.17 -22.47
C ARG A 89 1.68 -5.56 -22.90
N ASN A 90 2.42 -6.26 -22.04
CA ASN A 90 2.91 -7.61 -22.33
C ASN A 90 1.76 -8.61 -22.54
N MET A 91 0.67 -8.46 -21.79
CA MET A 91 -0.50 -9.33 -21.94
C MET A 91 -1.29 -9.09 -23.21
N ARG A 92 -1.49 -7.84 -23.63
CA ARG A 92 -2.12 -7.59 -24.94
C ARG A 92 -1.34 -8.26 -26.07
N LEU A 93 -0.01 -8.25 -25.99
CA LEU A 93 0.86 -8.93 -26.94
C LEU A 93 0.75 -10.47 -26.87
N LEU A 94 0.61 -11.06 -25.68
CA LEU A 94 0.47 -12.51 -25.51
C LEU A 94 -0.92 -13.04 -25.89
N ILE A 95 -1.98 -12.25 -25.66
CA ILE A 95 -3.34 -12.54 -26.12
C ILE A 95 -3.39 -12.57 -27.65
N ASN A 96 -2.76 -11.59 -28.31
CA ASN A 96 -2.69 -11.53 -29.77
C ASN A 96 -1.97 -12.75 -30.39
N VAL A 97 -1.05 -13.38 -29.65
CA VAL A 97 -0.28 -14.57 -30.09
C VAL A 97 -0.93 -15.87 -29.58
N ARG A 98 -2.13 -15.82 -28.98
CA ARG A 98 -2.85 -16.98 -28.38
C ARG A 98 -2.02 -17.81 -27.37
N GLN A 99 -0.99 -17.22 -26.78
CA GLN A 99 -0.13 -17.90 -25.81
C GLN A 99 -0.64 -17.82 -24.37
N LEU A 100 -1.66 -16.98 -24.11
CA LEU A 100 -2.18 -16.76 -22.76
C LEU A 100 -3.34 -17.71 -22.44
N ARG A 101 -3.25 -18.46 -21.33
CA ARG A 101 -4.36 -19.29 -20.84
C ARG A 101 -5.36 -18.42 -20.07
N GLY A 102 -6.63 -18.86 -19.98
CA GLY A 102 -7.69 -18.12 -19.30
C GLY A 102 -7.37 -17.76 -17.84
N ILE A 103 -6.60 -18.62 -17.16
CA ILE A 103 -6.16 -18.43 -15.77
C ILE A 103 -5.24 -17.21 -15.61
N ASP A 104 -4.29 -17.00 -16.54
CA ASP A 104 -3.36 -15.86 -16.50
C ASP A 104 -4.08 -14.50 -16.67
N ARG A 105 -5.17 -14.51 -17.46
CA ARG A 105 -6.03 -13.34 -17.65
C ARG A 105 -6.80 -12.99 -16.37
N GLN A 106 -7.32 -14.00 -15.67
CA GLN A 106 -8.02 -13.82 -14.40
C GLN A 106 -7.09 -13.29 -13.30
N LEU A 107 -5.89 -13.88 -13.17
CA LEU A 107 -4.88 -13.45 -12.20
C LEU A 107 -4.49 -11.97 -12.41
N THR A 108 -4.50 -11.51 -13.65
CA THR A 108 -4.20 -10.11 -13.97
C THR A 108 -5.32 -9.17 -13.59
N PHE A 109 -6.55 -9.54 -13.93
CA PHE A 109 -7.70 -8.73 -13.55
C PHE A 109 -7.77 -8.57 -12.03
N MET A 110 -7.47 -9.64 -11.29
CA MET A 110 -7.39 -9.63 -9.83
C MET A 110 -6.35 -8.63 -9.32
N VAL A 111 -5.15 -8.61 -9.90
CA VAL A 111 -4.09 -7.67 -9.50
C VAL A 111 -4.44 -6.23 -9.87
N CYS A 112 -5.07 -5.97 -11.02
CA CYS A 112 -5.55 -4.62 -11.37
C CYS A 112 -6.64 -4.13 -10.41
N ALA A 113 -7.60 -4.99 -10.07
CA ALA A 113 -8.64 -4.67 -9.08
C ALA A 113 -8.02 -4.37 -7.70
N GLN A 114 -7.01 -5.14 -7.30
CA GLN A 114 -6.25 -4.90 -6.07
C GLN A 114 -5.60 -3.51 -6.08
N VAL A 115 -4.96 -3.10 -7.19
CA VAL A 115 -4.36 -1.75 -7.27
C VAL A 115 -5.42 -0.65 -7.09
N LEU A 116 -6.58 -0.78 -7.73
CA LEU A 116 -7.66 0.19 -7.58
C LEU A 116 -8.16 0.28 -6.13
N LEU A 117 -8.31 -0.87 -5.48
CA LEU A 117 -8.75 -0.94 -4.08
C LEU A 117 -7.72 -0.33 -3.12
N ILE A 118 -6.42 -0.59 -3.33
CA ILE A 118 -5.32 0.04 -2.58
C ILE A 118 -5.37 1.57 -2.73
N VAL A 119 -5.55 2.07 -3.95
CA VAL A 119 -5.62 3.52 -4.21
C VAL A 119 -6.84 4.13 -3.52
N ILE A 120 -8.00 3.49 -3.60
CA ILE A 120 -9.24 3.99 -2.96
C ILE A 120 -9.18 3.88 -1.43
N GLY A 121 -8.47 2.88 -0.88
CA GLY A 121 -8.34 2.68 0.57
C GLY A 121 -7.28 3.57 1.22
N ILE A 122 -6.05 3.57 0.68
CA ILE A 122 -4.89 4.22 1.32
C ILE A 122 -4.82 5.72 1.01
N ALA A 123 -5.15 6.13 -0.22
CA ALA A 123 -5.00 7.54 -0.61
C ALA A 123 -5.85 8.50 0.26
N PRO A 124 -7.16 8.27 0.51
CA PRO A 124 -7.92 9.17 1.36
C PRO A 124 -7.44 9.15 2.82
N TYR A 125 -6.96 8.00 3.31
CA TYR A 125 -6.41 7.88 4.67
C TYR A 125 -5.16 8.74 4.84
N THR A 126 -4.23 8.67 3.88
CA THR A 126 -2.99 9.43 3.94
C THR A 126 -3.20 10.92 3.73
N LEU A 127 -4.07 11.30 2.79
CA LEU A 127 -4.47 12.70 2.60
C LEU A 127 -5.11 13.31 3.86
N PHE A 128 -5.97 12.56 4.55
CA PHE A 128 -6.59 13.05 5.78
C PHE A 128 -5.56 13.23 6.90
N ASN A 129 -4.59 12.33 7.05
CA ASN A 129 -3.54 12.47 8.06
C ASN A 129 -2.65 13.70 7.81
N ILE A 130 -2.33 13.98 6.54
CA ILE A 130 -1.59 15.20 6.16
C ILE A 130 -2.42 16.44 6.52
N TYR A 131 -3.71 16.45 6.15
CA TYR A 131 -4.63 17.54 6.50
C TYR A 131 -4.70 17.77 8.02
N SER A 132 -4.83 16.69 8.80
CA SER A 132 -4.94 16.74 10.26
C SER A 132 -3.71 17.38 10.92
N ILE A 133 -2.50 16.99 10.51
CA ILE A 133 -1.25 17.57 11.04
C ILE A 133 -1.07 19.01 10.58
N SER A 134 -1.36 19.29 9.30
CA SER A 134 -1.21 20.64 8.74
C SER A 134 -2.13 21.66 9.41
N THR A 135 -3.31 21.20 9.86
CA THR A 135 -4.30 22.03 10.55
C THR A 135 -4.23 21.92 12.08
N ALA A 136 -3.23 21.22 12.63
CA ALA A 136 -3.14 20.99 14.08
C ALA A 136 -2.94 22.27 14.90
N GLN A 137 -2.38 23.33 14.30
CA GLN A 137 -2.16 24.63 14.95
C GLN A 137 -3.37 25.58 14.86
N LEU A 138 -4.41 25.21 14.11
CA LEU A 138 -5.62 26.02 13.99
C LEU A 138 -6.57 25.73 15.15
N ASN A 139 -7.17 26.77 15.72
CA ASN A 139 -8.24 26.60 16.72
C ASN A 139 -9.49 26.04 16.03
N LYS A 140 -9.70 24.73 16.18
CA LYS A 140 -10.87 24.03 15.64
C LYS A 140 -12.01 24.03 16.65
N ASP A 141 -13.20 24.36 16.16
CA ASP A 141 -14.42 24.26 16.94
C ASP A 141 -14.78 22.79 17.25
N ILE A 142 -15.58 22.57 18.29
CA ILE A 142 -16.00 21.23 18.74
C ILE A 142 -16.76 20.50 17.63
N GLU A 143 -17.65 21.19 16.91
CA GLU A 143 -18.35 20.61 15.77
C GLU A 143 -17.41 20.17 14.65
N GLN A 144 -16.38 20.97 14.37
CA GLN A 144 -15.39 20.65 13.34
C GLN A 144 -14.58 19.40 13.74
N LYS A 145 -14.16 19.30 15.00
CA LYS A 145 -13.46 18.11 15.52
C LYS A 145 -14.33 16.85 15.39
N ASN A 146 -15.62 16.95 15.71
CA ASN A 146 -16.53 15.81 15.59
C ASN A 146 -16.73 15.36 14.14
N LYS A 147 -16.80 16.31 13.19
CA LYS A 147 -16.85 16.00 11.75
C LYS A 147 -15.57 15.31 11.28
N GLU A 148 -14.41 15.81 11.71
CA GLU A 148 -13.11 15.21 11.40
C GLU A 148 -12.99 13.78 11.95
N ILE A 149 -13.40 13.53 13.20
CA ILE A 149 -13.41 12.20 13.82
C ILE A 149 -14.33 11.24 13.07
N PHE A 150 -15.51 11.70 12.66
CA PHE A 150 -16.44 10.88 11.87
C PHE A 150 -15.83 10.47 10.52
N VAL A 151 -15.22 11.44 9.82
CA VAL A 151 -14.58 11.21 8.52
C VAL A 151 -13.40 10.24 8.63
N ILE A 152 -12.51 10.39 9.61
CA ILE A 152 -11.37 9.48 9.76
C ILE A 152 -11.82 8.07 10.12
N ASN A 153 -12.88 7.89 10.91
CA ASN A 153 -13.42 6.57 11.23
C ASN A 153 -14.00 5.90 9.97
N MET A 154 -14.73 6.64 9.14
CA MET A 154 -15.22 6.12 7.85
C MET A 154 -14.09 5.72 6.93
N ILE A 155 -13.07 6.58 6.76
CA ILE A 155 -11.92 6.30 5.91
C ILE A 155 -11.13 5.11 6.46
N SER A 156 -10.96 5.00 7.78
CA SER A 156 -10.27 3.87 8.40
C SER A 156 -10.99 2.55 8.15
N LEU A 157 -12.33 2.54 8.19
CA LEU A 157 -13.12 1.35 7.85
C LEU A 157 -12.92 0.95 6.38
N ILE A 158 -12.92 1.90 5.46
CA ILE A 158 -12.65 1.65 4.03
C ILE A 158 -11.23 1.10 3.85
N GLY A 159 -10.25 1.63 4.57
CA GLY A 159 -8.88 1.13 4.58
C GLY A 159 -8.77 -0.33 5.03
N THR A 160 -9.60 -0.77 5.99
CA THR A 160 -9.57 -2.18 6.45
C THR A 160 -9.99 -3.19 5.39
N ILE A 161 -10.76 -2.78 4.38
CA ILE A 161 -11.20 -3.66 3.28
C ILE A 161 -10.00 -4.15 2.46
N GLU A 162 -8.94 -3.35 2.32
CA GLU A 162 -7.73 -3.71 1.59
C GLU A 162 -7.00 -4.92 2.20
N PHE A 163 -6.90 -4.96 3.53
CA PHE A 163 -6.28 -6.09 4.23
C PHE A 163 -7.07 -7.39 4.01
N GLY A 164 -8.41 -7.31 3.93
CA GLY A 164 -9.26 -8.46 3.63
C GLY A 164 -9.02 -9.02 2.22
N VAL A 165 -8.87 -8.15 1.22
CA VAL A 165 -8.63 -8.56 -0.17
C VAL A 165 -7.26 -9.23 -0.33
N SER A 166 -6.23 -8.71 0.34
CA SER A 166 -4.89 -9.31 0.35
C SER A 166 -4.89 -10.69 1.02
N TYR A 167 -5.73 -10.89 2.03
CA TYR A 167 -5.89 -12.18 2.71
C TYR A 167 -6.56 -13.23 1.83
N ILE A 168 -7.65 -12.88 1.15
CA ILE A 168 -8.38 -13.78 0.23
C ILE A 168 -7.46 -14.27 -0.90
N GLN A 169 -6.57 -13.39 -1.38
CA GLN A 169 -5.64 -13.66 -2.46
C GLN A 169 -4.44 -14.53 -2.05
N LEU A 170 -4.21 -14.73 -0.75
CA LEU A 170 -3.23 -15.68 -0.21
C LEU A 170 -3.76 -17.13 -0.25
N PHE A 171 -5.09 -17.30 -0.37
CA PHE A 171 -5.77 -18.61 -0.40
C PHE A 171 -6.11 -19.10 -1.82
N PHE A 172 -5.90 -18.28 -2.85
CA PHE A 172 -6.09 -18.62 -4.27
C PHE A 172 -4.76 -18.60 -5.03
#